data_AF-A0AA38G0L4-F1
#
_entry.id   AF-A0AA38G0L4-F1
#
_cell.length_a   1.000
_cell.length_b   1.000
_cell.length_c   1.000
_cell.angle_alpha   90.00
_cell.angle_beta   90.00
_cell.angle_gamma   90.00
#
_symmetry.space_group_name_H-M   'P 1'
#
loop_
_entity.id
_entity.type
_entity.pdbx_description
1 polymer ?
#
loop_
_entity_poly.entity_id
_entity_poly.type
_entity_poly.pdbx_seq_one_letter_code
_entity_poly.pdbx_strand_id
1 'polypeptide(L)'
;MAKLQVHTPCSPTFPTAITTVTNYIPRQTIKAFTNHFETTNPIIIANHVFRLKLGAHRRLCKTFRPKLDLQRRFTRSRSICKAQMEDTKLSQVDNRNKRVLQVALWTMEGVYICWLFLLPYAPGDPVWAIKPDTIKILIDLSLNFFFIDPLANLAGIHLVEAPVVHPTAEALFNFVIGWTLMFAPLLFTDRKRDRYGGSLEALWVVQMFLTNTLLIPYMAIRLGERSSSNLSNSENTKSGFQSAMISGARTIGIVGGLVGVISILWALFGRANAGFGNLADRWNFFLNYLGSDRPGYAFIWDICLYSIFQPWLIGDNLENLDEGKTETVRYLRFVPYLGLVAYLWALPKNEDQ
;
A
#
# COMPACT_ATOMS: atom_id res chain seq x y z
N MET A 1 -44.62 -59.76 5.55
CA MET A 1 -44.41 -61.21 5.35
C MET A 1 -43.52 -61.40 4.13
N ALA A 2 -42.53 -62.31 4.23
CA ALA A 2 -41.50 -62.74 3.26
C ALA A 2 -40.38 -61.72 2.93
N LYS A 3 -39.17 -61.79 3.55
CA LYS A 3 -37.95 -62.63 3.34
C LYS A 3 -37.06 -62.15 2.17
N LEU A 4 -35.89 -61.51 2.42
CA LEU A 4 -34.50 -62.05 2.56
C LEU A 4 -33.96 -62.60 1.21
N GLN A 5 -32.77 -62.29 0.65
CA GLN A 5 -31.37 -62.12 1.14
C GLN A 5 -30.56 -61.26 0.12
N VAL A 6 -29.67 -60.32 0.51
CA VAL A 6 -28.22 -60.41 0.86
C VAL A 6 -27.29 -61.04 -0.20
N HIS A 7 -26.38 -60.23 -0.78
CA HIS A 7 -24.92 -60.49 -0.83
C HIS A 7 -24.11 -59.34 -1.49
N THR A 8 -23.24 -58.70 -0.71
CA THR A 8 -21.93 -58.13 -1.11
C THR A 8 -20.84 -59.21 -0.90
N PRO A 9 -19.52 -59.00 -1.14
CA PRO A 9 -18.74 -57.96 -1.86
C PRO A 9 -17.75 -58.56 -2.91
N CYS A 10 -16.96 -57.75 -3.63
CA CYS A 10 -15.55 -58.05 -3.97
C CYS A 10 -14.89 -56.92 -4.78
N SER A 11 -13.88 -56.27 -4.19
CA SER A 11 -12.76 -55.66 -4.93
C SER A 11 -11.80 -56.76 -5.41
N PRO A 12 -11.00 -56.50 -6.46
CA PRO A 12 -9.55 -56.54 -6.23
C PRO A 12 -8.77 -55.42 -6.95
N THR A 13 -7.82 -54.87 -6.18
CA THR A 13 -6.42 -54.53 -6.47
C THR A 13 -5.91 -54.35 -7.92
N PHE A 14 -5.21 -53.22 -8.07
CA PHE A 14 -4.18 -52.80 -9.04
C PHE A 14 -3.35 -53.89 -9.76
N PRO A 15 -2.81 -53.51 -10.94
CA PRO A 15 -1.36 -53.42 -11.02
C PRO A 15 -0.83 -52.07 -11.56
N THR A 16 0.31 -51.73 -10.99
CA THR A 16 1.37 -50.80 -11.43
C THR A 16 1.62 -50.76 -12.94
N ALA A 17 1.65 -49.55 -13.50
CA ALA A 17 2.48 -49.21 -14.65
C ALA A 17 3.15 -47.85 -14.40
N ILE A 18 4.46 -47.91 -14.22
CA ILE A 18 5.39 -46.79 -14.19
C ILE A 18 5.52 -46.30 -15.62
N THR A 19 5.26 -45.02 -15.87
CA THR A 19 5.74 -44.35 -17.08
C THR A 19 6.32 -43.01 -16.71
N THR A 20 7.64 -43.03 -16.58
CA THR A 20 8.55 -41.90 -16.58
C THR A 20 8.28 -41.05 -17.82
N VAL A 21 7.73 -39.85 -17.65
CA VAL A 21 7.81 -38.80 -18.66
C VAL A 21 8.72 -37.72 -18.11
N THR A 22 9.91 -37.73 -18.68
CA THR A 22 11.04 -36.83 -18.52
C THR A 22 10.66 -35.35 -18.52
N ASN A 23 11.23 -34.65 -17.54
CA ASN A 23 11.32 -33.20 -17.43
C ASN A 23 11.69 -32.55 -18.77
N TYR A 24 10.83 -31.67 -19.29
CA TYR A 24 11.16 -30.76 -20.37
C TYR A 24 11.38 -29.35 -19.80
N ILE A 25 12.65 -29.01 -19.59
CA ILE A 25 13.11 -27.66 -19.20
C ILE A 25 13.62 -27.01 -20.49
N PRO A 26 13.00 -25.94 -21.01
CA PRO A 26 13.60 -25.19 -22.11
C PRO A 26 14.79 -24.37 -21.58
N ARG A 27 15.98 -24.76 -22.01
CA ARG A 27 17.26 -24.06 -21.83
C ARG A 27 17.23 -22.74 -22.63
N GLN A 28 17.40 -21.61 -21.95
CA GLN A 28 17.70 -20.34 -22.60
C GLN A 28 19.08 -20.39 -23.26
N THR A 29 19.13 -20.22 -24.58
CA THR A 29 20.36 -20.03 -25.34
C THR A 29 20.76 -18.55 -25.26
N ILE A 30 21.73 -18.24 -24.40
CA ILE A 30 22.44 -16.97 -24.41
C ILE A 30 23.34 -16.97 -25.66
N LYS A 31 22.98 -16.17 -26.67
CA LYS A 31 23.94 -15.77 -27.72
C LYS A 31 24.71 -14.56 -27.22
N ALA A 32 25.95 -14.79 -26.80
CA ALA A 32 26.94 -13.75 -26.63
C ALA A 32 27.26 -13.15 -28.00
N PHE A 33 27.06 -11.83 -28.15
CA PHE A 33 27.65 -11.05 -29.24
C PHE A 33 28.74 -10.17 -28.63
N THR A 34 29.95 -10.69 -28.66
CA THR A 34 31.20 -9.94 -28.45
C THR A 34 31.54 -9.22 -29.75
N ASN A 35 31.51 -7.90 -29.76
CA ASN A 35 32.24 -7.10 -30.76
C ASN A 35 33.19 -6.17 -30.02
N HIS A 36 34.45 -6.57 -30.01
CA HIS A 36 35.60 -5.79 -29.57
C HIS A 36 36.65 -5.98 -30.67
N PHE A 37 36.96 -4.93 -31.42
CA PHE A 37 38.10 -4.73 -32.34
C PHE A 37 37.76 -3.41 -33.08
N GLU A 38 38.62 -2.42 -33.32
CA GLU A 38 40.05 -2.25 -33.17
C GLU A 38 40.35 -0.74 -33.31
N THR A 39 41.37 -0.26 -32.60
CA THR A 39 41.96 1.08 -32.74
C THR A 39 42.76 1.22 -34.04
N THR A 40 42.73 2.39 -34.71
CA THR A 40 43.90 3.02 -35.37
C THR A 40 43.56 4.42 -35.94
N ASN A 41 44.01 5.47 -35.25
CA ASN A 41 44.88 6.59 -35.70
C ASN A 41 44.57 7.48 -36.96
N PRO A 42 45.20 8.68 -37.09
CA PRO A 42 44.47 9.95 -37.20
C PRO A 42 44.66 10.70 -38.54
N ILE A 43 43.80 11.68 -38.82
CA ILE A 43 44.01 12.66 -39.91
C ILE A 43 43.82 14.10 -39.43
N ILE A 44 44.97 14.77 -39.41
CA ILE A 44 45.32 16.18 -39.60
C ILE A 44 44.27 17.03 -40.35
N ILE A 45 43.88 18.17 -39.77
CA ILE A 45 43.81 19.46 -40.49
C ILE A 45 44.31 20.57 -39.55
N ALA A 46 45.45 21.14 -39.92
CA ALA A 46 45.94 22.41 -39.42
C ALA A 46 45.49 23.53 -40.38
N ASN A 47 45.17 24.71 -39.87
CA ASN A 47 45.67 25.99 -40.43
C ASN A 47 45.44 27.17 -39.46
N HIS A 48 46.53 27.51 -38.77
CA HIS A 48 47.20 28.81 -38.67
C HIS A 48 46.44 30.15 -38.46
N VAL A 49 46.77 30.79 -37.32
CA VAL A 49 47.40 32.14 -37.16
C VAL A 49 46.50 33.37 -37.10
N PHE A 50 46.43 34.02 -35.93
CA PHE A 50 47.21 35.23 -35.65
C PHE A 50 47.38 35.51 -34.14
N ARG A 51 48.63 35.72 -33.72
CA ARG A 51 49.05 36.22 -32.41
C ARG A 51 48.75 37.71 -32.29
N LEU A 52 48.42 38.18 -31.09
CA LEU A 52 49.13 39.35 -30.55
C LEU A 52 49.24 39.30 -29.03
N LYS A 53 50.51 39.34 -28.60
CA LYS A 53 51.03 39.50 -27.24
C LYS A 53 50.82 40.92 -26.77
N LEU A 54 50.63 41.10 -25.45
CA LEU A 54 51.46 42.03 -24.68
C LEU A 54 51.55 41.55 -23.22
N GLY A 55 52.79 41.27 -22.78
CA GLY A 55 53.18 41.19 -21.37
C GLY A 55 53.33 42.61 -20.78
N ALA A 56 53.85 42.86 -19.58
CA ALA A 56 54.56 42.08 -18.59
C ALA A 56 54.65 42.97 -17.33
N HIS A 57 54.75 42.43 -16.10
CA HIS A 57 55.97 42.56 -15.28
C HIS A 57 55.81 41.97 -13.85
N ARG A 58 56.84 41.21 -13.48
CA ARG A 58 57.17 40.67 -12.15
C ARG A 58 57.66 41.78 -11.19
N ARG A 59 57.45 41.63 -9.87
CA ARG A 59 58.48 41.14 -8.91
C ARG A 59 58.02 41.17 -7.43
N LEU A 60 58.38 40.08 -6.74
CA LEU A 60 58.52 39.92 -5.29
C LEU A 60 59.56 40.89 -4.70
N CYS A 61 59.36 41.32 -3.45
CA CYS A 61 60.40 41.27 -2.42
C CYS A 61 59.82 41.21 -1.00
N LYS A 62 60.60 40.64 -0.08
CA LYS A 62 60.25 40.05 1.22
C LYS A 62 60.35 41.05 2.39
N THR A 63 59.77 40.59 3.53
CA THR A 63 60.19 40.80 4.94
C THR A 63 60.01 42.17 5.61
N PHE A 64 59.11 42.26 6.59
CA PHE A 64 59.45 42.34 8.02
C PHE A 64 58.18 42.23 8.91
N ARG A 65 58.18 41.32 9.90
CA ARG A 65 57.21 41.32 11.02
C ARG A 65 57.79 42.18 12.16
N PRO A 66 56.91 42.70 13.03
CA PRO A 66 57.05 42.28 14.42
C PRO A 66 55.75 41.68 14.95
N LYS A 67 55.94 40.63 15.76
CA LYS A 67 54.93 40.04 16.63
C LYS A 67 54.47 41.09 17.65
N LEU A 68 53.16 41.30 17.75
CA LEU A 68 52.55 41.70 19.02
C LEU A 68 51.53 40.62 19.37
N ASP A 69 51.94 39.77 20.31
CA ASP A 69 51.03 38.87 21.02
C ASP A 69 50.06 39.73 21.83
N LEU A 70 48.82 39.83 21.36
CA LEU A 70 47.69 40.19 22.21
C LEU A 70 46.71 39.02 22.19
N GLN A 71 46.97 38.09 23.10
CA GLN A 71 46.16 36.92 23.39
C GLN A 71 44.82 37.38 24.02
N ARG A 72 43.93 37.94 23.20
CA ARG A 72 42.55 38.22 23.61
C ARG A 72 41.75 36.92 23.44
N ARG A 73 41.74 36.08 24.47
CA ARG A 73 40.77 34.99 24.65
C ARG A 73 39.37 35.60 24.64
N PHE A 74 38.75 35.65 23.46
CA PHE A 74 37.31 35.77 23.36
C PHE A 74 36.73 34.42 23.81
N THR A 75 36.43 34.30 25.11
CA THR A 75 35.44 33.32 25.57
C THR A 75 34.12 33.73 24.94
N ARG A 76 33.82 33.16 23.77
CA ARG A 76 32.53 33.28 23.09
C ARG A 76 31.52 32.53 23.95
N SER A 77 31.02 33.19 25.00
CA SER A 77 29.80 32.77 25.68
C SER A 77 28.71 32.79 24.62
N ARG A 78 28.30 31.61 24.14
CA ARG A 78 27.13 31.47 23.27
C ARG A 78 25.94 31.87 24.12
N SER A 79 25.54 33.13 24.06
CA SER A 79 24.20 33.55 24.44
C SER A 79 23.24 32.87 23.47
N ILE A 80 22.81 31.65 23.82
CA ILE A 80 21.75 30.96 23.09
C ILE A 80 20.49 31.81 23.30
N CYS A 81 19.97 32.39 22.23
CA CYS A 81 18.74 33.17 22.28
C CYS A 81 17.62 32.32 22.90
N LYS A 82 16.83 32.90 23.81
CA LYS A 82 15.72 32.22 24.51
C LYS A 82 14.74 31.53 23.53
N ALA A 83 14.50 32.14 22.37
CA ALA A 83 13.73 31.55 21.27
C ALA A 83 14.31 30.22 20.77
N GLN A 84 15.63 30.13 20.59
CA GLN A 84 16.30 28.90 20.15
C GLN A 84 16.22 27.79 21.22
N MET A 85 16.21 28.16 22.52
CA MET A 85 15.96 27.22 23.62
C MET A 85 14.51 26.72 23.65
N GLU A 86 13.53 27.58 23.38
CA GLU A 86 12.12 27.22 23.30
C GLU A 86 11.85 26.31 22.09
N ASP A 87 12.42 26.61 20.92
CA ASP A 87 12.36 25.74 19.72
C ASP A 87 13.01 24.37 19.97
N THR A 88 14.13 24.34 20.68
CA THR A 88 14.82 23.09 21.05
C THR A 88 13.97 22.26 22.01
N LYS A 89 13.30 22.88 22.99
CA LYS A 89 12.40 22.18 23.91
C LYS A 89 11.15 21.67 23.20
N LEU A 90 10.54 22.48 22.33
CA LEU A 90 9.35 22.11 21.57
C LEU A 90 9.64 20.93 20.62
N SER A 91 10.75 21.00 19.88
CA SER A 91 11.19 19.91 18.99
C SER A 91 11.55 18.64 19.75
N GLN A 92 12.14 18.73 20.95
CA GLN A 92 12.41 17.58 21.80
C GLN A 92 11.12 16.92 22.32
N VAL A 93 10.12 17.71 22.72
CA VAL A 93 8.81 17.20 23.16
C VAL A 93 8.07 16.55 21.98
N ASP A 94 8.05 17.19 20.81
CA ASP A 94 7.44 16.63 19.60
C ASP A 94 8.11 15.30 19.18
N ASN A 95 9.44 15.22 19.24
CA ASN A 95 10.17 13.98 18.97
C ASN A 95 9.84 12.88 19.99
N ARG A 96 9.72 13.23 21.29
CA ARG A 96 9.29 12.29 22.33
C ARG A 96 7.88 11.77 22.04
N ASN A 97 6.93 12.64 21.72
CA ASN A 97 5.56 12.27 21.43
C ASN A 97 5.47 11.36 20.19
N LYS A 98 6.23 11.67 19.13
CA LYS A 98 6.34 10.81 17.95
C LYS A 98 6.86 9.41 18.28
N ARG A 99 7.91 9.31 19.10
CA ARG A 99 8.45 8.02 19.55
C ARG A 99 7.44 7.24 20.40
N VAL A 100 6.74 7.90 21.32
CA VAL A 100 5.68 7.26 22.12
C VAL A 100 4.56 6.74 21.22
N LEU A 101 4.10 7.53 20.27
CA LEU A 101 3.06 7.13 19.31
C LEU A 101 3.53 5.98 18.41
N GLN A 102 4.78 6.02 17.96
CA GLN A 102 5.39 4.94 17.18
C GLN A 102 5.43 3.62 17.97
N VAL A 103 5.88 3.66 19.24
CA VAL A 103 5.89 2.47 20.12
C VAL A 103 4.46 1.97 20.38
N ALA A 104 3.51 2.88 20.59
CA ALA A 104 2.11 2.52 20.77
C ALA A 104 1.52 1.82 19.54
N LEU A 105 1.82 2.29 18.33
CA LEU A 105 1.38 1.66 17.08
C LEU A 105 2.00 0.27 16.89
N TRP A 106 3.31 0.11 17.14
CA TRP A 106 3.94 -1.21 17.08
C TRP A 106 3.37 -2.18 18.13
N THR A 107 3.06 -1.68 19.32
CA THR A 107 2.43 -2.49 20.37
C THR A 107 1.02 -2.88 19.96
N MET A 108 0.24 -1.93 19.41
CA MET A 108 -1.09 -2.18 18.87
C MET A 108 -1.04 -3.24 17.77
N GLU A 109 -0.08 -3.16 16.85
CA GLU A 109 0.10 -4.16 15.79
C GLU A 109 0.42 -5.55 16.37
N GLY A 110 1.36 -5.62 17.31
CA GLY A 110 1.71 -6.89 17.94
C GLY A 110 0.51 -7.52 18.65
N VAL A 111 -0.27 -6.72 19.38
CA VAL A 111 -1.52 -7.16 20.02
C VAL A 111 -2.55 -7.57 18.97
N TYR A 112 -2.68 -6.81 17.89
CA TYR A 112 -3.62 -7.08 16.80
C TYR A 112 -3.33 -8.42 16.12
N ILE A 113 -2.07 -8.66 15.71
CA ILE A 113 -1.65 -9.92 15.11
C ILE A 113 -1.88 -11.09 16.08
N CYS A 114 -1.47 -10.93 17.34
CA CYS A 114 -1.64 -11.98 18.34
C CYS A 114 -3.12 -12.31 18.56
N TRP A 115 -3.96 -11.28 18.72
CA TRP A 115 -5.41 -11.44 18.91
C TRP A 115 -6.09 -12.07 17.70
N LEU A 116 -5.85 -11.52 16.51
CA LEU A 116 -6.64 -11.82 15.32
C LEU A 116 -6.14 -13.05 14.57
N PHE A 117 -4.84 -13.38 14.59
CA PHE A 117 -4.32 -14.52 13.84
C PHE A 117 -3.96 -15.72 14.70
N LEU A 118 -3.41 -15.49 15.90
CA LEU A 118 -2.84 -16.57 16.72
C LEU A 118 -3.81 -17.10 17.78
N LEU A 119 -4.55 -16.20 18.44
CA LEU A 119 -5.43 -16.56 19.55
C LEU A 119 -6.80 -17.10 19.08
N PRO A 120 -7.38 -18.07 19.82
CA PRO A 120 -8.70 -18.62 19.54
C PRO A 120 -9.85 -17.77 20.13
N TYR A 121 -9.55 -16.59 20.69
CA TYR A 121 -10.56 -15.73 21.34
C TYR A 121 -11.33 -14.85 20.35
N ALA A 122 -10.72 -14.49 19.21
CA ALA A 122 -11.41 -13.77 18.16
C ALA A 122 -12.44 -14.71 17.48
N PRO A 123 -13.59 -14.17 17.02
CA PRO A 123 -14.54 -14.92 16.20
C PRO A 123 -13.89 -15.71 15.06
N GLY A 124 -14.37 -16.94 14.86
CA GLY A 124 -13.85 -17.89 13.87
C GLY A 124 -12.53 -18.56 14.25
N ASP A 125 -12.07 -19.47 13.39
CA ASP A 125 -10.89 -20.29 13.66
C ASP A 125 -9.58 -19.52 13.42
N PRO A 126 -8.55 -19.69 14.28
CA PRO A 126 -7.25 -19.05 14.08
C PRO A 126 -6.54 -19.59 12.83
N VAL A 127 -5.49 -18.88 12.38
CA VAL A 127 -4.80 -19.18 11.11
C VAL A 127 -4.26 -20.60 11.06
N TRP A 128 -3.78 -21.12 12.19
CA TRP A 128 -3.22 -22.47 12.29
C TRP A 128 -4.28 -23.59 12.35
N ALA A 129 -5.56 -23.25 12.51
CA ALA A 129 -6.68 -24.21 12.56
C ALA A 129 -7.80 -23.84 11.58
N ILE A 130 -7.49 -23.14 10.50
CA ILE A 130 -8.48 -22.65 9.54
C ILE A 130 -9.24 -23.81 8.89
N LYS A 131 -10.58 -23.74 8.91
CA LYS A 131 -11.42 -24.73 8.23
C LYS A 131 -11.35 -24.56 6.72
N PRO A 132 -11.46 -25.67 5.94
CA PRO A 132 -11.49 -25.60 4.49
C PRO A 132 -12.68 -24.77 3.97
N ASP A 133 -13.82 -24.78 4.67
CA ASP A 133 -15.00 -23.98 4.31
C ASP A 133 -14.72 -22.47 4.36
N THR A 134 -13.94 -22.01 5.35
CA THR A 134 -13.54 -20.60 5.46
C THR A 134 -12.63 -20.20 4.29
N ILE A 135 -11.69 -21.08 3.90
CA ILE A 135 -10.84 -20.85 2.72
C ILE A 135 -11.70 -20.79 1.46
N LYS A 136 -12.68 -21.70 1.32
CA LYS A 136 -13.59 -21.70 0.18
C LYS A 136 -14.37 -20.40 0.08
N ILE A 137 -14.94 -19.92 1.19
CA ILE A 137 -15.66 -18.64 1.23
C ILE A 137 -14.73 -17.48 0.82
N LEU A 138 -13.48 -17.46 1.27
CA LEU A 138 -12.51 -16.43 0.88
C LEU A 138 -12.19 -16.46 -0.62
N ILE A 139 -12.03 -17.66 -1.20
CA ILE A 139 -11.80 -17.82 -2.64
C ILE A 139 -13.05 -17.39 -3.41
N ASP A 140 -14.24 -17.82 -2.99
CA ASP A 140 -15.51 -17.46 -3.62
C ASP A 140 -15.74 -15.94 -3.60
N LEU A 141 -15.44 -15.28 -2.48
CA LEU A 141 -15.47 -13.82 -2.35
C LEU A 141 -14.46 -13.15 -3.27
N SER A 142 -13.24 -13.71 -3.38
CA SER A 142 -12.17 -13.20 -4.23
C SER A 142 -12.44 -13.39 -5.72
N LEU A 143 -13.23 -14.39 -6.11
CA LEU A 143 -13.73 -14.53 -7.49
C LEU A 143 -14.77 -13.45 -7.79
N ASN A 144 -15.63 -13.12 -6.82
CA ASN A 144 -16.61 -12.05 -6.93
C ASN A 144 -16.03 -10.63 -6.68
N PHE A 145 -14.75 -10.43 -6.98
CA PHE A 145 -14.02 -9.19 -6.78
C PHE A 145 -14.58 -8.03 -7.61
N PHE A 146 -14.80 -6.89 -6.97
CA PHE A 146 -15.50 -5.71 -7.47
C PHE A 146 -16.84 -5.98 -8.14
N PHE A 147 -17.50 -7.08 -7.78
CA PHE A 147 -18.74 -7.54 -8.41
C PHE A 147 -18.61 -7.78 -9.93
N ILE A 148 -17.39 -7.92 -10.46
CA ILE A 148 -17.16 -8.10 -11.91
C ILE A 148 -17.91 -9.35 -12.38
N ASP A 149 -17.63 -10.50 -11.77
CA ASP A 149 -18.25 -11.77 -12.16
C ASP A 149 -19.76 -11.82 -11.87
N PRO A 150 -20.26 -11.41 -10.69
CA PRO A 150 -21.70 -11.37 -10.42
C PRO A 150 -22.48 -10.48 -11.40
N LEU A 151 -21.96 -9.30 -11.75
CA LEU A 151 -22.63 -8.38 -12.66
C LEU A 151 -22.52 -8.83 -14.12
N ALA A 152 -21.37 -9.40 -14.53
CA ALA A 152 -21.19 -9.98 -15.86
C ALA A 152 -22.18 -11.13 -16.09
N ASN A 153 -22.31 -12.04 -15.12
CA ASN A 153 -23.27 -13.14 -15.19
C ASN A 153 -24.72 -12.64 -15.20
N LEU A 154 -25.05 -11.56 -14.48
CA LEU A 154 -26.37 -10.93 -14.56
C LEU A 154 -26.65 -10.32 -15.94
N ALA A 155 -25.62 -9.83 -16.63
CA ALA A 155 -25.69 -9.31 -18.00
C ALA A 155 -25.65 -10.40 -19.08
N GLY A 156 -25.60 -11.69 -18.70
CA GLY A 156 -25.55 -12.83 -19.62
C GLY A 156 -24.16 -13.16 -20.17
N ILE A 157 -23.10 -12.56 -19.62
CA ILE A 157 -21.70 -12.86 -19.96
C ILE A 157 -21.17 -13.88 -18.97
N HIS A 158 -21.15 -15.16 -19.39
CA HIS A 158 -20.72 -16.29 -18.57
C HIS A 158 -19.29 -16.71 -18.90
N LEU A 159 -18.31 -15.84 -18.61
CA LEU A 159 -16.89 -16.18 -18.81
C LEU A 159 -16.42 -17.19 -17.73
N VAL A 160 -16.84 -16.95 -16.49
CA VAL A 160 -16.68 -17.81 -15.32
C VAL A 160 -17.98 -17.71 -14.52
N GLU A 161 -18.51 -18.85 -14.04
CA GLU A 161 -19.69 -18.85 -13.19
C GLU A 161 -19.36 -18.22 -11.83
N ALA A 162 -20.01 -17.10 -11.51
CA ALA A 162 -19.83 -16.40 -10.25
C ALA A 162 -20.29 -17.30 -9.10
N PRO A 163 -19.39 -17.64 -8.15
CA PRO A 163 -19.77 -18.38 -6.95
C PRO A 163 -20.96 -17.71 -6.26
N VAL A 164 -21.91 -18.50 -5.76
CA VAL A 164 -23.09 -17.98 -5.07
C VAL A 164 -22.75 -17.80 -3.60
N VAL A 165 -22.48 -16.55 -3.20
CA VAL A 165 -22.20 -16.18 -1.80
C VAL A 165 -23.32 -15.28 -1.27
N HIS A 166 -23.50 -15.25 0.05
CA HIS A 166 -24.50 -14.40 0.67
C HIS A 166 -24.22 -12.91 0.37
N PRO A 167 -25.22 -12.12 -0.09
CA PRO A 167 -25.02 -10.78 -0.61
C PRO A 167 -24.40 -9.80 0.40
N THR A 168 -24.66 -9.96 1.70
CA THR A 168 -24.06 -9.10 2.74
C THR A 168 -22.57 -9.38 2.97
N ALA A 169 -22.12 -10.62 2.82
CA ALA A 169 -20.70 -10.96 2.89
C ALA A 169 -19.95 -10.46 1.64
N GLU A 170 -20.53 -10.64 0.45
CA GLU A 170 -20.00 -10.10 -0.80
C GLU A 170 -19.90 -8.57 -0.76
N ALA A 171 -20.93 -7.91 -0.21
CA ALA A 171 -20.96 -6.47 -0.03
C ALA A 171 -19.88 -5.96 0.92
N LEU A 172 -19.73 -6.59 2.09
CA LEU A 172 -18.72 -6.22 3.08
C LEU A 172 -17.31 -6.35 2.50
N PHE A 173 -17.02 -7.50 1.87
CA PHE A 173 -15.72 -7.75 1.24
C PHE A 173 -15.40 -6.69 0.19
N ASN A 174 -16.28 -6.49 -0.79
CA ASN A 174 -16.05 -5.53 -1.87
C ASN A 174 -16.00 -4.09 -1.39
N PHE A 175 -16.73 -3.76 -0.32
CA PHE A 175 -16.65 -2.44 0.31
C PHE A 175 -15.25 -2.19 0.89
N VAL A 176 -14.71 -3.13 1.66
CA VAL A 176 -13.37 -3.00 2.26
C VAL A 176 -12.28 -2.99 1.19
N ILE A 177 -12.38 -3.83 0.18
CA ILE A 177 -11.43 -3.86 -0.93
C ILE A 177 -11.51 -2.56 -1.76
N GLY A 178 -12.71 -2.04 -2.03
CA GLY A 178 -12.89 -0.75 -2.70
C GLY A 178 -12.24 0.39 -1.94
N TRP A 179 -12.36 0.38 -0.61
CA TRP A 179 -11.64 1.33 0.25
C TRP A 179 -10.12 1.16 0.15
N THR A 180 -9.63 -0.08 0.20
CA THR A 180 -8.20 -0.42 0.12
C THR A 180 -7.58 0.01 -1.21
N LEU A 181 -8.31 -0.15 -2.32
CA LEU A 181 -7.89 0.32 -3.63
C LEU A 181 -7.67 1.84 -3.62
N MET A 182 -8.60 2.60 -3.02
CA MET A 182 -8.47 4.06 -2.89
C MET A 182 -7.34 4.48 -1.94
N PHE A 183 -6.93 3.62 -1.01
CA PHE A 183 -5.76 3.89 -0.15
C PHE A 183 -4.43 3.89 -0.93
N ALA A 184 -4.33 3.21 -2.07
CA ALA A 184 -3.09 3.20 -2.86
C ALA A 184 -2.61 4.61 -3.25
N PRO A 185 -3.41 5.41 -4.00
CA PRO A 185 -3.01 6.78 -4.34
C PRO A 185 -2.80 7.67 -3.11
N LEU A 186 -3.51 7.44 -2.00
CA LEU A 186 -3.25 8.16 -0.74
C LEU A 186 -1.87 7.83 -0.15
N LEU A 187 -1.50 6.54 -0.08
CA LEU A 187 -0.18 6.11 0.40
C LEU A 187 0.94 6.59 -0.52
N PHE A 188 0.71 6.55 -1.83
CA PHE A 188 1.68 7.02 -2.82
C PHE A 188 1.80 8.54 -2.84
N THR A 189 0.79 9.30 -2.43
CA THR A 189 0.90 10.77 -2.30
C THR A 189 1.38 11.21 -0.92
N ASP A 190 1.61 10.30 0.04
CA ASP A 190 2.05 10.66 1.39
C ASP A 190 3.43 11.33 1.39
N ARG A 191 3.51 12.53 1.96
CA ARG A 191 4.77 13.30 2.10
C ARG A 191 5.82 12.58 2.94
N LYS A 192 5.38 11.72 3.86
CA LYS A 192 6.26 10.95 4.75
C LYS A 192 6.60 9.56 4.18
N ARG A 193 6.15 9.22 2.96
CA ARG A 193 6.35 7.91 2.34
C ARG A 193 7.82 7.51 2.22
N ASP A 194 8.73 8.46 2.01
CA ASP A 194 10.16 8.19 1.78
C ASP A 194 10.87 7.63 3.04
N ARG A 195 10.19 7.63 4.19
CA ARG A 195 10.65 6.99 5.43
C ARG A 195 10.45 5.48 5.40
N TYR A 196 9.56 4.99 4.55
CA TYR A 196 9.38 3.57 4.30
C TYR A 196 10.50 3.08 3.38
N GLY A 197 11.37 2.20 3.88
CA GLY A 197 12.53 1.70 3.12
C GLY A 197 12.21 0.59 2.11
N GLY A 198 11.00 0.04 2.13
CA GLY A 198 10.57 -1.04 1.23
C GLY A 198 9.81 -0.55 0.00
N SER A 199 9.36 -1.49 -0.84
CA SER A 199 8.44 -1.17 -1.93
C SER A 199 7.04 -0.88 -1.37
N LEU A 200 6.56 0.36 -1.55
CA LEU A 200 5.18 0.74 -1.22
C LEU A 200 4.16 -0.04 -2.06
N GLU A 201 4.54 -0.46 -3.28
CA GLU A 201 3.68 -1.29 -4.12
C GLU A 201 3.52 -2.67 -3.52
N ALA A 202 4.61 -3.28 -3.05
CA ALA A 202 4.55 -4.57 -2.38
C ALA A 202 3.71 -4.48 -1.10
N LEU A 203 3.86 -3.40 -0.32
CA LEU A 203 3.01 -3.14 0.84
C LEU A 203 1.53 -3.08 0.43
N TRP A 204 1.20 -2.30 -0.59
CA TRP A 204 -0.18 -2.15 -1.06
C TRP A 204 -0.75 -3.45 -1.65
N VAL A 205 0.03 -4.21 -2.42
CA VAL A 205 -0.42 -5.50 -2.97
C VAL A 205 -0.71 -6.48 -1.84
N VAL A 206 0.14 -6.58 -0.84
CA VAL A 206 -0.13 -7.44 0.33
C VAL A 206 -1.32 -6.91 1.13
N GLN A 207 -1.46 -5.59 1.25
CA GLN A 207 -2.61 -4.94 1.87
C GLN A 207 -3.92 -5.28 1.14
N MET A 208 -3.94 -5.51 -0.17
CA MET A 208 -5.16 -5.97 -0.87
C MET A 208 -5.64 -7.36 -0.43
N PHE A 209 -4.77 -8.18 0.17
CA PHE A 209 -5.12 -9.51 0.71
C PHE A 209 -5.23 -9.53 2.24
N LEU A 210 -4.44 -8.72 2.94
CA LEU A 210 -4.36 -8.62 4.40
C LEU A 210 -4.63 -7.17 4.84
N THR A 211 -5.78 -6.65 4.45
CA THR A 211 -6.29 -5.26 4.53
C THR A 211 -6.18 -4.55 5.89
N ASN A 212 -5.82 -5.22 6.97
CA ASN A 212 -5.58 -4.61 8.29
C ASN A 212 -4.11 -4.54 8.67
N THR A 213 -3.34 -5.55 8.27
CA THR A 213 -2.10 -5.93 8.96
C THR A 213 -0.94 -4.99 8.59
N LEU A 214 -1.00 -4.29 7.45
CA LEU A 214 0.12 -3.46 7.00
C LEU A 214 -0.08 -1.97 7.19
N LEU A 215 -1.28 -1.52 7.53
CA LEU A 215 -1.55 -0.10 7.72
C LEU A 215 -0.98 0.42 9.04
N ILE A 216 -1.12 -0.31 10.15
CA ILE A 216 -0.53 0.10 11.45
C ILE A 216 1.01 0.15 11.37
N PRO A 217 1.72 -0.85 10.83
CA PRO A 217 3.17 -0.77 10.60
C PRO A 217 3.57 0.43 9.75
N TYR A 218 2.84 0.71 8.66
CA TYR A 218 3.10 1.88 7.83
C TYR A 218 3.00 3.19 8.63
N MET A 219 1.96 3.33 9.45
CA MET A 219 1.77 4.49 10.32
C MET A 219 2.87 4.61 11.39
N ALA A 220 3.39 3.49 11.89
CA ALA A 220 4.52 3.48 12.82
C ALA A 220 5.84 3.87 12.13
N ILE A 221 6.08 3.36 10.91
CA ILE A 221 7.31 3.64 10.15
C ILE A 221 7.37 5.10 9.70
N ARG A 222 6.26 5.68 9.22
CA ARG A 222 6.22 7.10 8.79
C ARG A 222 6.50 8.10 9.92
N LEU A 223 6.34 7.69 11.19
CA LEU A 223 6.71 8.50 12.35
C LEU A 223 8.21 8.46 12.66
N GLY A 224 8.95 7.47 12.14
CA GLY A 224 10.37 7.31 12.35
C GLY A 224 11.23 8.41 11.72
N GLU A 225 12.53 8.35 12.02
CA GLU A 225 13.54 9.20 11.41
C GLU A 225 13.75 8.81 9.94
N ARG A 226 14.06 9.78 9.09
CA ARG A 226 14.36 9.54 7.67
C ARG A 226 15.70 8.80 7.60
N SER A 227 15.70 7.55 7.13
CA SER A 227 16.94 6.79 7.00
C SER A 227 17.85 7.42 5.94
N SER A 228 19.13 7.62 6.25
CA SER A 228 20.11 8.18 5.31
C SER A 228 20.26 7.35 4.03
N SER A 229 19.98 6.05 4.10
CA SER A 229 19.93 5.12 2.95
C SER A 229 18.79 5.43 1.97
N ASN A 230 17.71 6.05 2.46
CA ASN A 230 16.55 6.41 1.62
C ASN A 230 16.75 7.76 0.94
N LEU A 231 17.72 8.57 1.40
CA LEU A 231 18.01 9.87 0.80
C LEU A 231 18.55 9.71 -0.64
N SER A 232 19.35 8.67 -0.90
CA SER A 232 19.87 8.36 -2.24
C SER A 232 18.87 7.67 -3.17
N ASN A 233 17.90 6.94 -2.63
CA ASN A 233 16.84 6.27 -3.42
C ASN A 233 15.62 7.16 -3.65
N SER A 234 15.37 8.15 -2.79
CA SER A 234 14.21 9.06 -2.88
C SER A 234 14.30 10.06 -4.03
N GLU A 235 15.50 10.33 -4.54
CA GLU A 235 15.71 11.21 -5.70
C GLU A 235 15.51 10.51 -7.06
N ASN A 236 15.45 9.17 -7.11
CA ASN A 236 15.36 8.47 -8.39
C ASN A 236 14.18 7.48 -8.46
N THR A 237 13.25 7.84 -9.36
CA THR A 237 12.21 7.02 -9.98
C THR A 237 11.09 6.51 -9.08
N LYS A 238 9.98 7.26 -9.07
CA LYS A 238 8.64 6.65 -8.92
C LYS A 238 8.54 5.56 -9.98
N SER A 239 8.18 4.34 -9.58
CA SER A 239 7.86 3.26 -10.51
C SER A 239 6.71 3.69 -11.43
N GLY A 240 6.67 3.14 -12.64
CA GLY A 240 5.61 3.45 -13.61
C GLY A 240 4.20 3.21 -13.04
N PHE A 241 4.04 2.18 -12.21
CA PHE A 241 2.77 1.86 -11.54
C PHE A 241 2.39 2.88 -10.47
N GLN A 242 3.30 3.31 -9.59
CA GLN A 242 3.01 4.40 -8.64
C GLN A 242 2.62 5.70 -9.36
N SER A 243 3.34 6.05 -10.42
CA SER A 243 3.03 7.23 -11.24
C SER A 243 1.64 7.11 -11.88
N ALA A 244 1.30 5.94 -12.43
CA ALA A 244 -0.01 5.68 -13.02
C ALA A 244 -1.14 5.77 -11.98
N MET A 245 -0.95 5.24 -10.77
CA MET A 245 -1.97 5.30 -9.71
C MET A 245 -2.16 6.74 -9.18
N ILE A 246 -1.09 7.54 -9.10
CA ILE A 246 -1.19 8.95 -8.74
C ILE A 246 -1.89 9.75 -9.85
N SER A 247 -1.51 9.53 -11.12
CA SER A 247 -2.14 10.21 -12.26
C SER A 247 -3.62 9.83 -12.42
N GLY A 248 -3.93 8.54 -12.25
CA GLY A 248 -5.28 7.99 -12.28
C GLY A 248 -6.05 8.13 -10.97
N ALA A 249 -5.55 8.86 -9.97
CA ALA A 249 -6.13 8.90 -8.62
C ALA A 249 -7.62 9.28 -8.64
N ARG A 250 -8.03 10.21 -9.49
CA ARG A 250 -9.43 10.61 -9.65
C ARG A 250 -10.30 9.47 -10.19
N THR A 251 -9.83 8.74 -11.20
CA THR A 251 -10.52 7.56 -11.74
C THR A 251 -10.64 6.48 -10.67
N ILE A 252 -9.56 6.22 -9.94
CA ILE A 252 -9.56 5.26 -8.82
C ILE A 252 -10.56 5.68 -7.75
N GLY A 253 -10.64 6.97 -7.41
CA GLY A 253 -11.62 7.50 -6.46
C GLY A 253 -13.06 7.35 -6.93
N ILE A 254 -13.34 7.55 -8.23
CA ILE A 254 -14.68 7.33 -8.80
C ILE A 254 -15.03 5.83 -8.77
N VAL A 255 -14.13 4.97 -9.25
CA VAL A 255 -14.34 3.52 -9.29
C VAL A 255 -14.55 2.98 -7.87
N GLY A 256 -13.69 3.34 -6.93
CA GLY A 256 -13.85 2.98 -5.52
C GLY A 256 -15.14 3.53 -4.93
N GLY A 257 -15.48 4.80 -5.21
CA GLY A 257 -16.76 5.39 -4.81
C GLY A 257 -17.97 4.59 -5.30
N LEU A 258 -17.98 4.22 -6.58
CA LEU A 258 -19.03 3.41 -7.20
C LEU A 258 -19.10 2.01 -6.59
N VAL A 259 -17.97 1.34 -6.39
CA VAL A 259 -17.93 0.02 -5.71
C VAL A 259 -18.57 0.11 -4.33
N GLY A 260 -18.32 1.19 -3.57
CA GLY A 260 -18.94 1.38 -2.25
C GLY A 260 -20.46 1.53 -2.31
N VAL A 261 -20.96 2.32 -3.26
CA VAL A 261 -22.41 2.47 -3.49
C VAL A 261 -23.03 1.14 -3.94
N ILE A 262 -22.38 0.44 -4.87
CA ILE A 262 -22.81 -0.87 -5.34
C ILE A 262 -22.83 -1.88 -4.18
N SER A 263 -21.83 -1.89 -3.29
CA SER A 263 -21.83 -2.76 -2.12
C SER A 263 -23.04 -2.53 -1.22
N ILE A 264 -23.42 -1.28 -0.97
CA ILE A 264 -24.62 -0.96 -0.17
C ILE A 264 -25.88 -1.50 -0.88
N LEU A 265 -26.02 -1.23 -2.18
CA LEU A 265 -27.16 -1.71 -2.96
C LEU A 265 -27.18 -3.25 -3.06
N TRP A 266 -26.01 -3.88 -3.14
CA TRP A 266 -25.85 -5.33 -3.22
C TRP A 266 -26.22 -6.01 -1.90
N ALA A 267 -25.85 -5.44 -0.76
CA ALA A 267 -26.29 -5.94 0.54
C ALA A 267 -27.82 -5.96 0.65
N LEU A 268 -28.48 -4.92 0.14
CA LEU A 268 -29.94 -4.74 0.24
C LEU A 268 -30.72 -5.57 -0.80
N PHE A 269 -30.30 -5.55 -2.06
CA PHE A 269 -31.06 -6.09 -3.20
C PHE A 269 -30.32 -7.15 -4.00
N GLY A 270 -29.02 -7.33 -3.76
CA GLY A 270 -28.19 -8.31 -4.45
C GLY A 270 -28.78 -9.71 -4.33
N ARG A 271 -28.75 -10.45 -5.43
CA ARG A 271 -29.22 -11.84 -5.54
C ARG A 271 -30.63 -12.08 -4.98
N ALA A 272 -31.57 -11.16 -5.22
CA ALA A 272 -32.96 -11.29 -4.75
C ALA A 272 -33.62 -12.61 -5.16
N ASN A 273 -33.26 -13.16 -6.33
CA ASN A 273 -33.81 -14.39 -6.87
C ASN A 273 -33.19 -15.68 -6.29
N ALA A 274 -32.14 -15.57 -5.45
CA ALA A 274 -31.38 -16.72 -4.95
C ALA A 274 -31.85 -17.24 -3.56
N GLY A 275 -32.98 -16.72 -3.04
CA GLY A 275 -33.60 -17.26 -1.82
C GLY A 275 -32.96 -16.83 -0.49
N PHE A 276 -32.17 -15.76 -0.46
CA PHE A 276 -31.50 -15.26 0.76
C PHE A 276 -32.41 -14.53 1.78
N GLY A 277 -33.72 -14.77 1.73
CA GLY A 277 -34.68 -14.15 2.65
C GLY A 277 -34.86 -12.64 2.47
N ASN A 278 -35.57 -12.04 3.43
CA ASN A 278 -35.87 -10.62 3.48
C ASN A 278 -34.72 -9.81 4.13
N LEU A 279 -34.88 -8.49 4.27
CA LEU A 279 -33.85 -7.63 4.84
C LEU A 279 -33.47 -7.99 6.29
N ALA A 280 -34.42 -8.50 7.09
CA ALA A 280 -34.15 -8.93 8.46
C ALA A 280 -33.33 -10.22 8.49
N ASP A 281 -33.63 -11.19 7.60
CA ASP A 281 -32.85 -12.43 7.48
C ASP A 281 -31.40 -12.12 7.10
N ARG A 282 -31.21 -11.18 6.16
CA ARG A 282 -29.89 -10.71 5.73
C ARG A 282 -29.11 -10.03 6.86
N TRP A 283 -29.79 -9.22 7.67
CA TRP A 283 -29.19 -8.57 8.83
C TRP A 283 -28.78 -9.59 9.90
N ASN A 284 -29.63 -10.58 10.18
CA ASN A 284 -29.32 -11.67 11.11
C ASN A 284 -28.14 -12.49 10.61
N PHE A 285 -28.11 -12.84 9.32
CA PHE A 285 -26.95 -13.50 8.72
C PHE A 285 -25.68 -12.65 8.89
N PHE A 286 -25.75 -11.35 8.63
CA PHE A 286 -24.61 -10.46 8.77
C PHE A 286 -24.05 -10.44 10.20
N LEU A 287 -24.90 -10.28 11.21
CA LEU A 287 -24.47 -10.33 12.61
C LEU A 287 -23.87 -11.70 12.98
N ASN A 288 -24.48 -12.80 12.52
CA ASN A 288 -23.94 -14.12 12.73
C ASN A 288 -22.56 -14.26 12.08
N TYR A 289 -22.41 -13.87 10.81
CA TYR A 289 -21.16 -13.90 10.07
C TYR A 289 -20.03 -13.13 10.78
N LEU A 290 -20.32 -11.94 11.33
CA LEU A 290 -19.33 -11.18 12.10
C LEU A 290 -18.91 -11.86 13.42
N GLY A 291 -19.82 -12.63 14.03
CA GLY A 291 -19.60 -13.32 15.29
C GLY A 291 -19.08 -14.76 15.15
N SER A 292 -19.22 -15.38 13.97
CA SER A 292 -18.81 -16.76 13.70
C SER A 292 -17.55 -16.86 12.84
N ASP A 293 -17.34 -15.93 11.91
CA ASP A 293 -16.32 -16.05 10.88
C ASP A 293 -15.20 -15.02 11.03
N ARG A 294 -13.97 -15.52 11.00
CA ARG A 294 -12.77 -14.69 11.17
C ARG A 294 -12.59 -13.65 10.06
N PRO A 295 -12.86 -13.94 8.77
CA PRO A 295 -12.81 -12.92 7.72
C PRO A 295 -13.78 -11.77 7.95
N GLY A 296 -15.05 -12.08 8.31
CA GLY A 296 -16.05 -11.06 8.60
C GLY A 296 -15.64 -10.16 9.75
N TYR A 297 -15.15 -10.76 10.84
CA TYR A 297 -14.60 -10.04 11.98
C TYR A 297 -13.39 -9.15 11.59
N ALA A 298 -12.47 -9.66 10.77
CA ALA A 298 -11.31 -8.91 10.30
C ALA A 298 -11.69 -7.69 9.45
N PHE A 299 -12.70 -7.82 8.58
CA PHE A 299 -13.19 -6.70 7.76
C PHE A 299 -13.77 -5.55 8.61
N ILE A 300 -14.36 -5.85 9.78
CA ILE A 300 -14.81 -4.79 10.70
C ILE A 300 -13.63 -4.03 11.29
N TRP A 301 -12.55 -4.73 11.63
CA TRP A 301 -11.31 -4.08 12.06
C TRP A 301 -10.70 -3.24 10.94
N ASP A 302 -10.75 -3.68 9.69
CA ASP A 302 -10.31 -2.88 8.54
C ASP A 302 -11.10 -1.57 8.47
N ILE A 303 -12.43 -1.63 8.56
CA ILE A 303 -13.30 -0.44 8.56
C ILE A 303 -12.91 0.51 9.71
N CYS A 304 -12.66 -0.01 10.91
CA CYS A 304 -12.28 0.79 12.06
C CYS A 304 -10.91 1.46 11.85
N LEU A 305 -9.90 0.69 11.44
CA LEU A 305 -8.55 1.19 11.20
C LEU A 305 -8.52 2.21 10.06
N TYR A 306 -9.25 1.95 8.97
CA TYR A 306 -9.38 2.88 7.86
C TYR A 306 -10.07 4.17 8.30
N SER A 307 -11.12 4.08 9.12
CA SER A 307 -11.80 5.28 9.65
C SER A 307 -10.89 6.15 10.53
N ILE A 308 -9.92 5.55 11.22
CA ILE A 308 -8.96 6.27 12.07
C ILE A 308 -7.80 6.84 11.24
N PHE A 309 -7.21 6.03 10.35
CA PHE A 309 -6.01 6.40 9.62
C PHE A 309 -6.28 7.26 8.38
N GLN A 310 -7.46 7.13 7.75
CA GLN A 310 -7.88 8.00 6.65
C GLN A 310 -7.78 9.49 7.00
N PRO A 311 -8.45 10.01 8.04
CA PRO A 311 -8.39 11.44 8.37
C PRO A 311 -6.99 11.90 8.75
N TRP A 312 -6.20 11.03 9.38
CA TRP A 312 -4.82 11.33 9.74
C TRP A 312 -3.93 11.45 8.50
N LEU A 313 -3.99 10.48 7.58
CA LEU A 313 -3.21 10.49 6.35
C LEU A 313 -3.62 11.63 5.42
N ILE A 314 -4.91 11.84 5.21
CA ILE A 314 -5.41 12.97 4.41
C ILE A 314 -4.98 14.29 5.05
N GLY A 315 -5.07 14.39 6.38
CA GLY A 315 -4.72 15.60 7.10
C GLY A 315 -3.26 16.03 6.98
N ASP A 316 -2.34 15.07 6.94
CA ASP A 316 -0.91 15.32 6.72
C ASP A 316 -0.58 15.69 5.26
N ASN A 317 -1.52 15.48 4.33
CA ASN A 317 -1.34 15.61 2.88
C ASN A 317 -2.32 16.62 2.23
N LEU A 318 -2.93 17.52 3.02
CA LEU A 318 -3.84 18.56 2.50
C LEU A 318 -3.15 19.53 1.53
N GLU A 319 -1.83 19.73 1.67
CA GLU A 319 -1.03 20.58 0.77
C GLU A 319 -0.92 20.01 -0.66
N ASN A 320 -1.24 18.73 -0.87
CA ASN A 320 -1.24 18.11 -2.20
C ASN A 320 -2.50 18.46 -3.02
N LEU A 321 -3.47 19.17 -2.44
CA LEU A 321 -4.77 19.45 -3.04
C LEU A 321 -4.79 20.76 -3.79
N ASP A 322 -5.73 20.90 -4.73
CA ASP A 322 -6.04 22.19 -5.35
C ASP A 322 -6.47 23.21 -4.29
N GLU A 323 -5.98 24.46 -4.40
CA GLU A 323 -6.22 25.53 -3.41
C GLU A 323 -7.71 25.73 -3.09
N GLY A 324 -8.58 25.63 -4.10
CA GLY A 324 -10.03 25.80 -3.93
C GLY A 324 -10.79 24.63 -3.28
N LYS A 325 -10.18 23.45 -3.15
CA LYS A 325 -10.84 22.23 -2.63
C LYS A 325 -10.35 21.80 -1.25
N THR A 326 -9.30 22.43 -0.76
CA THR A 326 -8.61 22.06 0.49
C THR A 326 -9.53 22.13 1.70
N GLU A 327 -10.31 23.21 1.84
CA GLU A 327 -11.22 23.39 2.98
C GLU A 327 -12.34 22.33 3.01
N THR A 328 -12.92 22.01 1.85
CA THR A 328 -13.94 20.95 1.73
C THR A 328 -13.37 19.60 2.19
N VAL A 329 -12.21 19.21 1.67
CA VAL A 329 -11.56 17.93 2.04
C VAL A 329 -11.13 17.92 3.50
N ARG A 330 -10.73 19.05 4.08
CA ARG A 330 -10.37 19.17 5.49
C ARG A 330 -11.50 18.77 6.44
N TYR A 331 -12.76 19.08 6.09
CA TYR A 331 -13.92 18.61 6.83
C TYR A 331 -14.32 17.19 6.44
N LEU A 332 -14.34 16.87 5.14
CA LEU A 332 -14.77 15.57 4.65
C LEU A 332 -13.84 14.42 5.05
N ARG A 333 -12.56 14.67 5.34
CA ARG A 333 -11.57 13.62 5.70
C ARG A 333 -12.02 12.73 6.87
N PHE A 334 -12.87 13.25 7.75
CA PHE A 334 -13.40 12.54 8.92
C PHE A 334 -14.62 11.66 8.61
N VAL A 335 -15.20 11.79 7.42
CA VAL A 335 -16.31 10.93 6.97
C VAL A 335 -15.70 9.65 6.40
N PRO A 336 -15.89 8.49 7.05
CA PRO A 336 -15.39 7.20 6.57
C PRO A 336 -15.76 6.96 5.12
N TYR A 337 -14.82 6.45 4.33
CA TYR A 337 -14.98 6.15 2.89
C TYR A 337 -15.11 7.40 2.00
N LEU A 338 -16.10 8.25 2.27
CA LEU A 338 -16.42 9.44 1.48
C LEU A 338 -15.32 10.50 1.53
N GLY A 339 -14.65 10.66 2.67
CA GLY A 339 -13.52 11.56 2.81
C GLY A 339 -12.36 11.21 1.87
N LEU A 340 -12.14 9.91 1.66
CA LEU A 340 -11.12 9.42 0.74
C LEU A 340 -11.51 9.63 -0.72
N VAL A 341 -12.77 9.34 -1.09
CA VAL A 341 -13.30 9.66 -2.42
C VAL A 341 -13.13 11.14 -2.73
N ALA A 342 -13.48 12.01 -1.78
CA ALA A 342 -13.35 13.46 -1.92
C ALA A 342 -11.88 13.91 -2.05
N TYR A 343 -10.97 13.33 -1.26
CA TYR A 343 -9.53 13.59 -1.38
C TYR A 343 -9.00 13.23 -2.77
N LEU A 344 -9.30 12.03 -3.27
CA LEU A 344 -8.83 11.59 -4.59
C LEU A 344 -9.40 12.39 -5.74
N TRP A 345 -10.64 12.87 -5.60
CA TRP A 345 -11.25 13.79 -6.57
C TRP A 345 -10.63 15.20 -6.55
N ALA A 346 -10.09 15.61 -5.40
CA ALA A 346 -9.50 16.92 -5.18
C ALA A 346 -7.99 16.99 -5.46
N LEU A 347 -7.35 15.86 -5.77
CA LEU A 347 -5.98 15.85 -6.26
C LEU A 347 -5.87 16.53 -7.63
N PRO A 348 -4.76 17.23 -7.90
CA PRO A 348 -4.53 17.90 -9.17
C PRO A 348 -4.53 16.88 -10.30
N LYS A 349 -5.11 17.26 -11.43
CA LYS A 349 -5.05 16.47 -12.65
C LYS A 349 -3.67 16.66 -13.26
N ASN A 350 -2.89 15.59 -13.38
CA ASN A 350 -1.66 15.64 -14.16
C ASN A 350 -2.07 15.66 -15.65
N GLU A 351 -2.17 16.85 -16.24
CA GLU A 351 -2.56 17.03 -17.65
C GLU A 351 -1.42 16.84 -18.66
N ASP A 352 -0.29 16.28 -18.23
CA ASP A 352 0.83 15.97 -19.13
C ASP A 352 0.73 14.53 -19.68
N GLN A 353 -0.26 14.29 -20.55
CA GLN A 353 -0.25 13.22 -21.55
C GLN A 353 -0.94 13.67 -22.84
#